data_AF-A0A1F3MHQ2-F1
#
_entry.id   AF-A0A1F3MHQ2-F1
#
_cell.length_a   1.000
_cell.length_b   1.000
_cell.length_c   1.000
_cell.angle_alpha   90.00
_cell.angle_beta   90.00
_cell.angle_gamma   90.00
#
_symmetry.space_group_name_H-M   'P 1'
#
loop_
_entity.id
_entity.type
_entity.pdbx_description
1 polymer ?
#
loop_
_entity_poly.entity_id
_entity_poly.type
_entity_poly.pdbx_seq_one_letter_code
_entity_poly.pdbx_strand_id
1 'polypeptide(L)'
;MTLLLTQIVFSQQKGIDNKKQIKEVLEIFMNAIETKDSIKIYSLFHDAPVAWVGVYKEMSQNKILEKDNTKINSFRNSDYKTWFRKIMKGDLKQESFYNVEIIEDGAVASVTFDYSFWLNGKKNNWGKEFWHMIKVNENWKIVSVVFSMDMEDYFKEPESTYNNPKERIQNMINELMLKSNLPGLSIAISKKGELVYAEGFGYADVENKIPVTTKTQFRTASVAKVITSTAVAKLAQENKLDLEKSIQEYLPFLPYKKFPITSMQLAGHIGGITEDDNKNDNMFYATVRDGLNVFINKPLISEPGLEYNYSTPGFTLLSAVIEKTTNMSYLDYLKIEILIPLKMNNTDVDLRLHKPNPNLAKLYNLKDGLISEVVNPEDVSYKWAGGGLISTPKDLVSLTYAYKNGFIKPGMVNKMFSSQELKSGEKTQVGIGWRLSKTINGTQVYEHAGGMEGARTVICYFPEEEIAIALMTNARWTSSIEETAHMLAHTLMVKKTLNGLPKGEFNIKATIKKSNEADLILKGKILSNAENSQLILEDGKQYSIIHLDNNNYAFITTQGIYYLKITIKDKFFSGEAIMYGTRLSESPINESPFFKFETE
;
A
#
# COMPACT_ATOMS: atom_id res chain seq x y z
N MET A 1 -15.83 -33.26 7.71
CA MET A 1 -14.82 -32.28 7.25
C MET A 1 -14.59 -32.37 5.74
N THR A 2 -14.33 -33.56 5.19
CA THR A 2 -14.14 -33.79 3.74
C THR A 2 -15.34 -33.39 2.87
N LEU A 3 -16.57 -33.62 3.35
CA LEU A 3 -17.82 -33.25 2.65
C LEU A 3 -18.06 -31.73 2.60
N LEU A 4 -17.59 -31.00 3.62
CA LEU A 4 -17.75 -29.55 3.71
C LEU A 4 -16.72 -28.85 2.79
N LEU A 5 -15.48 -29.37 2.76
CA LEU A 5 -14.42 -28.92 1.87
C LEU A 5 -14.77 -29.12 0.40
N THR A 6 -15.35 -30.26 0.02
CA THR A 6 -15.83 -30.45 -1.36
C THR A 6 -16.96 -29.48 -1.70
N GLN A 7 -17.94 -29.27 -0.83
CA GLN A 7 -19.00 -28.29 -1.09
C GLN A 7 -18.49 -26.86 -1.25
N ILE A 8 -17.48 -26.44 -0.47
CA ILE A 8 -16.86 -25.12 -0.59
C ILE A 8 -16.10 -24.99 -1.91
N VAL A 9 -15.32 -26.00 -2.31
CA VAL A 9 -14.59 -26.01 -3.59
C VAL A 9 -15.54 -26.01 -4.78
N PHE A 10 -16.60 -26.82 -4.74
CA PHE A 10 -17.65 -26.82 -5.76
C PHE A 10 -18.40 -25.47 -5.83
N SER A 11 -18.70 -24.85 -4.68
CA SER A 11 -19.35 -23.54 -4.62
C SER A 11 -18.44 -22.43 -5.17
N GLN A 12 -17.15 -22.44 -4.84
CA GLN A 12 -16.17 -21.49 -5.40
C GLN A 12 -16.00 -21.67 -6.90
N GLN A 13 -15.89 -22.92 -7.38
CA GLN A 13 -15.76 -23.22 -8.80
C GLN A 13 -17.01 -22.80 -9.58
N LYS A 14 -18.21 -23.00 -9.00
CA LYS A 14 -19.48 -22.55 -9.61
C LYS A 14 -19.60 -21.02 -9.64
N GLY A 15 -19.13 -20.31 -8.60
CA GLY A 15 -19.07 -18.85 -8.61
C GLY A 15 -18.08 -18.29 -9.65
N ILE A 16 -16.93 -18.95 -9.85
CA ILE A 16 -15.97 -18.61 -10.92
C ILE A 16 -16.63 -18.77 -12.31
N ASP A 17 -17.37 -19.86 -12.52
CA ASP A 17 -18.08 -20.12 -13.79
C ASP A 17 -19.20 -19.09 -14.04
N ASN A 18 -19.99 -18.73 -13.02
CA ASN A 18 -21.02 -17.70 -13.13
C ASN A 18 -20.43 -16.34 -13.52
N LYS A 19 -19.34 -15.91 -12.86
CA LYS A 19 -18.68 -14.64 -13.18
C LYS A 19 -18.12 -14.63 -14.61
N LYS A 20 -17.65 -15.78 -15.11
CA LYS A 20 -17.23 -15.93 -16.51
C LYS A 20 -18.40 -15.75 -17.47
N GLN A 21 -19.52 -16.45 -17.24
CA GLN A 21 -20.73 -16.32 -18.07
C GLN A 21 -21.27 -14.89 -18.08
N ILE A 22 -21.24 -14.18 -16.94
CA ILE A 22 -21.65 -12.77 -16.86
C ILE A 22 -20.73 -11.88 -17.70
N LYS A 23 -19.41 -12.10 -17.67
CA LYS A 23 -18.46 -11.36 -18.53
C LYS A 23 -18.72 -11.61 -20.02
N GLU A 24 -19.05 -12.85 -20.39
CA GLU A 24 -19.45 -13.18 -21.76
C GLU A 24 -20.70 -12.40 -22.19
N VAL A 25 -21.68 -12.20 -21.29
CA VAL A 25 -22.84 -11.33 -21.58
C VAL A 25 -22.43 -9.89 -21.88
N LEU A 26 -21.48 -9.32 -21.12
CA LEU A 26 -20.94 -7.98 -21.38
C LEU A 26 -20.26 -7.88 -22.74
N GLU A 27 -19.45 -8.88 -23.10
CA GLU A 27 -18.77 -8.94 -24.39
C GLU A 27 -19.75 -9.06 -25.56
N ILE A 28 -20.77 -9.93 -25.43
CA ILE A 28 -21.82 -10.06 -26.44
C ILE A 28 -22.58 -8.74 -26.59
N PHE A 29 -22.84 -8.04 -25.50
CA PHE A 29 -23.52 -6.74 -25.55
C PHE A 29 -22.71 -5.70 -26.34
N MET A 30 -21.43 -5.51 -26.00
CA MET A 30 -20.55 -4.58 -26.70
C MET A 30 -20.41 -4.93 -28.19
N ASN A 31 -20.20 -6.22 -28.49
CA ASN A 31 -20.07 -6.70 -29.87
C ASN A 31 -21.37 -6.52 -30.66
N ALA A 32 -22.54 -6.73 -30.04
CA ALA A 32 -23.83 -6.57 -30.70
C ALA A 32 -24.12 -5.11 -31.07
N ILE A 33 -23.61 -4.13 -30.30
CA ILE A 33 -23.69 -2.71 -30.65
C ILE A 33 -22.87 -2.41 -31.90
N GLU A 34 -21.61 -2.85 -31.91
CA GLU A 34 -20.69 -2.60 -33.01
C GLU A 34 -21.15 -3.28 -34.32
N THR A 35 -21.58 -4.54 -34.21
CA THR A 35 -22.04 -5.35 -35.34
C THR A 35 -23.50 -5.13 -35.71
N LYS A 36 -24.22 -4.29 -34.95
CA LYS A 36 -25.63 -4.00 -35.19
C LYS A 36 -26.53 -5.25 -35.11
N ASP A 37 -26.20 -6.21 -34.24
CA ASP A 37 -26.89 -7.50 -34.10
C ASP A 37 -28.04 -7.44 -33.09
N SER A 38 -29.25 -7.15 -33.58
CA SER A 38 -30.45 -7.09 -32.73
C SER A 38 -30.83 -8.43 -32.11
N ILE A 39 -30.50 -9.56 -32.75
CA ILE A 39 -30.88 -10.88 -32.26
C ILE A 39 -30.05 -11.20 -31.03
N LYS A 40 -28.72 -11.00 -31.11
CA LYS A 40 -27.83 -11.18 -29.97
C LYS A 40 -28.21 -10.27 -28.83
N ILE A 41 -28.35 -8.96 -29.07
CA ILE A 41 -28.61 -8.02 -27.98
C ILE A 41 -29.94 -8.33 -27.28
N TYR A 42 -31.01 -8.63 -28.01
CA TYR A 42 -32.30 -8.94 -27.40
C TYR A 42 -32.27 -10.24 -26.60
N SER A 43 -31.44 -11.20 -27.00
CA SER A 43 -31.32 -12.46 -26.28
C SER A 43 -30.65 -12.31 -24.90
N LEU A 44 -29.93 -11.21 -24.64
CA LEU A 44 -29.30 -10.94 -23.34
C LEU A 44 -30.30 -10.47 -22.26
N PHE A 45 -31.44 -9.94 -22.68
CA PHE A 45 -32.44 -9.37 -21.77
C PHE A 45 -33.50 -10.40 -21.39
N HIS A 46 -34.07 -10.24 -20.21
CA HIS A 46 -35.22 -11.01 -19.78
C HIS A 46 -36.48 -10.63 -20.57
N ASP A 47 -37.44 -11.55 -20.68
CA ASP A 47 -38.68 -11.33 -21.44
C ASP A 47 -39.67 -10.38 -20.74
N ALA A 48 -39.61 -10.31 -19.40
CA ALA A 48 -40.36 -9.33 -18.63
C ALA A 48 -39.80 -7.90 -18.84
N PRO A 49 -40.59 -6.85 -18.55
CA PRO A 49 -40.13 -5.47 -18.66
C PRO A 49 -38.82 -5.24 -17.90
N VAL A 50 -37.82 -4.71 -18.61
CA VAL A 50 -36.49 -4.38 -18.09
C VAL A 50 -36.44 -2.90 -17.78
N ALA A 51 -36.03 -2.55 -16.56
CA ALA A 51 -35.78 -1.16 -16.20
C ALA A 51 -34.59 -0.61 -17.00
N TRP A 52 -34.75 0.55 -17.63
CA TRP A 52 -33.69 1.22 -18.39
C TRP A 52 -33.71 2.72 -18.10
N VAL A 53 -32.82 3.16 -17.21
CA VAL A 53 -32.81 4.51 -16.66
C VAL A 53 -31.42 5.12 -16.79
N GLY A 54 -31.31 6.23 -17.51
CA GLY A 54 -30.08 7.02 -17.62
C GLY A 54 -30.21 8.34 -16.87
N VAL A 55 -29.24 8.69 -16.04
CA VAL A 55 -29.24 9.92 -15.24
C VAL A 55 -28.07 10.80 -15.67
N TYR A 56 -28.31 12.09 -15.92
CA TYR A 56 -27.22 13.03 -16.12
C TYR A 56 -26.57 13.36 -14.79
N LYS A 57 -25.24 13.30 -14.72
CA LYS A 57 -24.52 13.77 -13.54
C LYS A 57 -24.66 15.29 -13.41
N GLU A 58 -24.56 15.77 -12.18
CA GLU A 58 -24.86 17.16 -11.79
C GLU A 58 -24.19 18.19 -12.71
N MET A 59 -22.92 17.98 -13.05
CA MET A 59 -22.15 18.88 -13.91
C MET A 59 -22.75 19.01 -15.32
N SER A 60 -23.01 17.88 -15.98
CA SER A 60 -23.64 17.87 -17.30
C SER A 60 -25.08 18.36 -17.25
N GLN A 61 -25.82 18.06 -16.19
CA GLN A 61 -27.18 18.56 -15.98
C GLN A 61 -27.20 20.10 -15.92
N ASN A 62 -26.31 20.70 -15.13
CA ASN A 62 -26.19 22.16 -15.04
C ASN A 62 -25.88 22.80 -16.40
N LYS A 63 -24.98 22.20 -17.20
CA LYS A 63 -24.67 22.69 -18.56
C LYS A 63 -25.83 22.55 -19.54
N ILE A 64 -26.67 21.52 -19.40
CA ILE A 64 -27.87 21.36 -20.21
C ILE A 64 -28.91 22.43 -19.85
N LEU A 65 -29.12 22.68 -18.54
CA LEU A 65 -30.04 23.69 -18.05
C LEU A 65 -29.62 25.12 -18.41
N GLU A 66 -28.31 25.42 -18.45
CA GLU A 66 -27.78 26.69 -18.97
C GLU A 66 -28.18 26.94 -20.43
N LYS A 67 -28.27 25.88 -21.26
CA LYS A 67 -28.58 25.99 -22.69
C LYS A 67 -30.08 25.94 -22.99
N ASP A 68 -30.86 25.24 -22.18
CA ASP A 68 -32.30 25.03 -22.37
C ASP A 68 -32.98 24.76 -21.03
N ASN A 69 -33.51 25.83 -20.43
CA ASN A 69 -34.14 25.80 -19.11
C ASN A 69 -35.48 25.04 -19.08
N THR A 70 -35.99 24.57 -20.22
CA THR A 70 -37.23 23.77 -20.31
C THR A 70 -36.99 22.28 -20.11
N LYS A 71 -35.73 21.82 -20.16
CA LYS A 71 -35.34 20.42 -19.90
C LYS A 71 -35.09 20.17 -18.42
N ILE A 72 -36.19 20.14 -17.65
CA ILE A 72 -36.16 20.02 -16.18
C ILE A 72 -35.76 18.60 -15.70
N ASN A 73 -35.93 17.56 -16.53
CA ASN A 73 -35.71 16.18 -16.08
C ASN A 73 -34.22 15.81 -16.07
N SER A 74 -33.71 15.47 -14.88
CA SER A 74 -32.35 14.97 -14.64
C SER A 74 -32.10 13.55 -15.19
N PHE A 75 -33.14 12.87 -15.67
CA PHE A 75 -33.07 11.48 -16.11
C PHE A 75 -33.86 11.24 -17.40
N ARG A 76 -33.51 10.15 -18.08
CA ARG A 76 -34.20 9.58 -19.23
C ARG A 76 -34.61 8.15 -18.89
N ASN A 77 -35.85 7.81 -19.22
CA ASN A 77 -36.31 6.43 -19.26
C ASN A 77 -36.53 6.01 -20.72
N SER A 78 -36.29 4.74 -21.01
CA SER A 78 -36.56 4.11 -22.30
C SER A 78 -36.85 2.63 -22.06
N ASP A 79 -37.10 1.87 -23.11
CA ASP A 79 -36.82 0.45 -23.13
C ASP A 79 -35.56 0.18 -23.98
N TYR A 80 -34.88 -0.93 -23.70
CA TYR A 80 -33.64 -1.32 -24.38
C TYR A 80 -33.83 -1.55 -25.88
N LYS A 81 -35.01 -2.01 -26.34
CA LYS A 81 -35.30 -2.20 -27.77
C LYS A 81 -35.41 -0.87 -28.49
N THR A 82 -36.10 0.11 -27.90
CA THR A 82 -36.20 1.48 -28.42
C THR A 82 -34.85 2.18 -28.42
N TRP A 83 -34.07 2.03 -27.35
CA TRP A 83 -32.70 2.54 -27.30
C TRP A 83 -31.85 1.92 -28.41
N PHE A 84 -31.85 0.59 -28.53
CA PHE A 84 -31.09 -0.13 -29.55
C PHE A 84 -31.47 0.33 -30.96
N ARG A 85 -32.76 0.38 -31.28
CA ARG A 85 -33.23 0.90 -32.59
C ARG A 85 -32.79 2.34 -32.88
N LYS A 86 -32.66 3.18 -31.86
CA LYS A 86 -32.15 4.56 -32.03
C LYS A 86 -30.66 4.54 -32.34
N ILE A 87 -29.86 3.79 -31.59
CA ILE A 87 -28.41 3.73 -31.77
C ILE A 87 -28.01 2.97 -33.04
N MET A 88 -28.90 2.15 -33.60
CA MET A 88 -28.69 1.46 -34.88
C MET A 88 -28.75 2.38 -36.10
N LYS A 89 -29.44 3.53 -35.98
CA LYS A 89 -29.58 4.51 -37.06
C LYS A 89 -28.32 5.39 -37.15
N GLY A 90 -27.86 5.63 -38.38
CA GLY A 90 -26.73 6.48 -38.68
C GLY A 90 -25.38 5.86 -38.30
N ASP A 91 -24.50 6.72 -37.80
CA ASP A 91 -23.08 6.52 -37.52
C ASP A 91 -22.72 5.25 -36.75
N LEU A 92 -21.49 4.75 -36.95
CA LEU A 92 -20.91 3.63 -36.22
C LEU A 92 -20.83 4.00 -34.74
N LYS A 93 -21.30 3.11 -33.88
CA LYS A 93 -21.30 3.31 -32.44
C LYS A 93 -20.57 2.17 -31.77
N GLN A 94 -19.81 2.51 -30.75
CA GLN A 94 -19.04 1.56 -29.96
C GLN A 94 -19.24 1.90 -28.50
N GLU A 95 -19.16 0.86 -27.67
CA GLU A 95 -19.21 1.00 -26.24
C GLU A 95 -18.05 0.22 -25.63
N SER A 96 -17.45 0.76 -24.59
CA SER A 96 -16.32 0.14 -23.91
C SER A 96 -16.57 0.13 -22.42
N PHE A 97 -16.44 -1.05 -21.82
CA PHE A 97 -16.61 -1.26 -20.38
C PHE A 97 -15.27 -1.51 -19.70
N TYR A 98 -15.08 -0.91 -18.53
CA TYR A 98 -13.88 -1.07 -17.69
C TYR A 98 -14.27 -0.99 -16.21
N ASN A 99 -13.37 -1.38 -15.31
CA ASN A 99 -13.63 -1.45 -13.87
C ASN A 99 -14.86 -2.31 -13.51
N VAL A 100 -14.98 -3.48 -14.14
CA VAL A 100 -16.13 -4.39 -13.96
C VAL A 100 -16.06 -5.10 -12.62
N GLU A 101 -17.04 -4.87 -11.76
CA GLU A 101 -17.28 -5.57 -10.50
C GLU A 101 -18.54 -6.44 -10.61
N ILE A 102 -18.47 -7.68 -10.14
CA ILE A 102 -19.57 -8.66 -10.19
C ILE A 102 -19.80 -9.25 -8.81
N ILE A 103 -21.01 -9.07 -8.30
CA ILE A 103 -21.52 -9.67 -7.05
C ILE A 103 -22.65 -10.63 -7.42
N GLU A 104 -22.57 -11.90 -7.05
CA GLU A 104 -23.55 -12.93 -7.38
C GLU A 104 -23.67 -14.01 -6.30
N ASP A 105 -24.79 -14.74 -6.30
CA ASP A 105 -25.05 -15.88 -5.41
C ASP A 105 -25.45 -17.16 -6.16
N GLY A 106 -25.26 -17.16 -7.49
CA GLY A 106 -25.66 -18.22 -8.41
C GLY A 106 -27.10 -18.17 -8.91
N ALA A 107 -27.95 -17.31 -8.36
CA ALA A 107 -29.32 -17.06 -8.84
C ALA A 107 -29.52 -15.63 -9.34
N VAL A 108 -28.91 -14.66 -8.65
CA VAL A 108 -28.94 -13.23 -9.01
C VAL A 108 -27.54 -12.66 -9.09
N ALA A 109 -27.38 -11.59 -9.85
CA ALA A 109 -26.13 -10.84 -9.92
C ALA A 109 -26.37 -9.33 -10.00
N SER A 110 -25.46 -8.58 -9.39
CA SER A 110 -25.27 -7.15 -9.62
C SER A 110 -23.92 -6.94 -10.28
N VAL A 111 -23.92 -6.21 -11.39
CA VAL A 111 -22.73 -5.91 -12.18
C VAL A 111 -22.60 -4.41 -12.26
N THR A 112 -21.45 -3.87 -11.92
CA THR A 112 -21.17 -2.44 -12.10
C THR A 112 -19.87 -2.24 -12.84
N PHE A 113 -19.82 -1.22 -13.69
CA PHE A 113 -18.65 -0.90 -14.50
C PHE A 113 -18.72 0.56 -14.95
N ASP A 114 -17.56 1.11 -15.25
CA ASP A 114 -17.46 2.37 -15.95
C ASP A 114 -17.57 2.12 -17.46
N TYR A 115 -18.17 3.06 -18.18
CA TYR A 115 -18.41 2.95 -19.61
C TYR A 115 -18.04 4.23 -20.36
N SER A 116 -17.66 4.05 -21.63
CA SER A 116 -17.58 5.14 -22.60
C SER A 116 -18.31 4.76 -23.88
N PHE A 117 -19.13 5.69 -24.38
CA PHE A 117 -19.94 5.52 -25.58
C PHE A 117 -19.40 6.41 -26.70
N TRP A 118 -19.17 5.83 -27.87
CA TRP A 118 -18.46 6.43 -28.99
C TRP A 118 -19.33 6.49 -30.24
N LEU A 119 -19.15 7.55 -31.02
CA LEU A 119 -19.81 7.82 -32.30
C LEU A 119 -18.74 8.16 -33.34
N ASN A 120 -18.57 7.33 -34.38
CA ASN A 120 -17.56 7.52 -35.44
C ASN A 120 -16.13 7.81 -34.91
N GLY A 121 -15.70 7.07 -33.89
CA GLY A 121 -14.39 7.24 -33.27
C GLY A 121 -14.26 8.47 -32.36
N LYS A 122 -15.32 9.27 -32.18
CA LYS A 122 -15.38 10.36 -31.19
C LYS A 122 -16.21 9.91 -29.99
N LYS A 123 -15.66 10.05 -28.78
CA LYS A 123 -16.41 9.81 -27.54
C LYS A 123 -17.56 10.80 -27.40
N ASN A 124 -18.73 10.30 -27.05
CA ASN A 124 -19.96 11.08 -26.94
C ASN A 124 -20.34 11.32 -25.48
N ASN A 125 -20.37 10.26 -24.68
CA ASN A 125 -20.66 10.30 -23.25
C ASN A 125 -19.93 9.17 -22.53
N TRP A 126 -19.80 9.32 -21.22
CA TRP A 126 -19.09 8.38 -20.35
C TRP A 126 -19.71 8.42 -18.96
N GLY A 127 -19.51 7.38 -18.17
CA GLY A 127 -19.98 7.33 -16.79
C GLY A 127 -19.98 5.93 -16.22
N LYS A 128 -20.97 5.61 -15.39
CA LYS A 128 -21.04 4.33 -14.67
C LYS A 128 -22.39 3.66 -14.83
N GLU A 129 -22.38 2.36 -15.10
CA GLU A 129 -23.58 1.54 -15.21
C GLU A 129 -23.70 0.53 -14.05
N PHE A 130 -24.95 0.17 -13.78
CA PHE A 130 -25.38 -0.78 -12.76
C PHE A 130 -26.42 -1.69 -13.38
N TRP A 131 -26.03 -2.95 -13.58
CA TRP A 131 -26.89 -3.98 -14.15
C TRP A 131 -27.30 -4.95 -13.06
N HIS A 132 -28.57 -5.32 -13.06
CA HIS A 132 -29.05 -6.45 -12.27
C HIS A 132 -29.44 -7.57 -13.21
N MET A 133 -29.06 -8.79 -12.85
CA MET A 133 -29.25 -9.97 -13.67
C MET A 133 -29.83 -11.11 -12.84
N ILE A 134 -30.55 -12.00 -13.52
CA ILE A 134 -31.06 -13.24 -12.94
C ILE A 134 -30.65 -14.43 -13.81
N LYS A 135 -30.53 -15.61 -13.23
CA LYS A 135 -30.24 -16.84 -13.96
C LYS A 135 -31.54 -17.51 -14.41
N VAL A 136 -31.71 -17.71 -15.72
CA VAL A 136 -32.88 -18.36 -16.33
C VAL A 136 -32.41 -19.47 -17.25
N ASN A 137 -32.80 -20.71 -16.98
CA ASN A 137 -32.38 -21.90 -17.73
C ASN A 137 -30.85 -21.95 -17.93
N GLU A 138 -30.11 -21.77 -16.83
CA GLU A 138 -28.65 -21.67 -16.79
C GLU A 138 -28.01 -20.48 -17.54
N ASN A 139 -28.81 -19.55 -18.08
CA ASN A 139 -28.31 -18.36 -18.77
C ASN A 139 -28.56 -17.09 -17.95
N TRP A 140 -27.57 -16.21 -17.87
CA TRP A 140 -27.73 -14.91 -17.22
C TRP A 140 -28.52 -13.95 -18.11
N LYS A 141 -29.57 -13.33 -17.56
CA LYS A 141 -30.45 -12.38 -18.24
C LYS A 141 -30.45 -11.04 -17.52
N ILE A 142 -30.31 -9.95 -18.27
CA ILE A 142 -30.38 -8.60 -17.76
C ILE A 142 -31.83 -8.24 -17.46
N VAL A 143 -32.10 -7.80 -16.23
CA VAL A 143 -33.43 -7.37 -15.76
C VAL A 143 -33.51 -5.89 -15.41
N SER A 144 -32.36 -5.22 -15.26
CA SER A 144 -32.29 -3.77 -15.06
C SER A 144 -30.96 -3.23 -15.57
N VAL A 145 -31.00 -2.03 -16.15
CA VAL A 145 -29.86 -1.19 -16.50
C VAL A 145 -30.11 0.22 -15.98
N VAL A 146 -29.29 0.65 -15.02
CA VAL A 146 -29.29 2.02 -14.50
C VAL A 146 -27.90 2.60 -14.74
N PHE A 147 -27.82 3.77 -15.37
CA PHE A 147 -26.54 4.37 -15.70
C PHE A 147 -26.52 5.86 -15.44
N SER A 148 -25.33 6.36 -15.12
CA SER A 148 -25.04 7.78 -14.98
C SER A 148 -24.17 8.23 -16.13
N MET A 149 -24.40 9.43 -16.67
CA MET A 149 -23.64 9.92 -17.83
C MET A 149 -23.21 11.38 -17.67
N ASP A 150 -21.97 11.65 -18.07
CA ASP A 150 -21.48 12.98 -18.42
C ASP A 150 -21.27 13.08 -19.94
N MET A 151 -21.52 14.26 -20.51
CA MET A 151 -21.34 14.50 -21.95
C MET A 151 -19.90 14.92 -22.24
N GLU A 152 -19.22 14.21 -23.15
CA GLU A 152 -17.82 14.47 -23.50
C GLU A 152 -17.59 15.91 -24.00
N ASP A 153 -18.59 16.46 -24.72
CA ASP A 153 -18.53 17.83 -25.24
C ASP A 153 -18.55 18.92 -24.13
N TYR A 154 -18.92 18.56 -22.90
CA TYR A 154 -18.90 19.47 -21.74
C TYR A 154 -17.75 19.16 -20.80
N PHE A 155 -17.53 17.88 -20.53
CA PHE A 155 -16.51 17.38 -19.63
C PHE A 155 -15.85 16.20 -20.29
N LYS A 156 -14.59 16.38 -20.70
CA LYS A 156 -13.78 15.26 -21.20
C LYS A 156 -13.75 14.18 -20.14
N GLU A 157 -13.95 12.94 -20.55
CA GLU A 157 -13.64 11.80 -19.69
C GLU A 157 -12.22 12.01 -19.18
N PRO A 158 -12.01 11.88 -17.85
CA PRO A 158 -10.66 11.77 -17.32
C PRO A 158 -9.87 10.78 -18.19
N GLU A 159 -8.57 11.05 -18.44
CA GLU A 159 -7.72 10.02 -19.05
C GLU A 159 -7.95 8.69 -18.34
N SER A 160 -7.86 7.57 -19.09
CA SER A 160 -8.32 6.26 -18.61
C SER A 160 -8.01 6.08 -17.14
N THR A 161 -8.94 5.45 -16.43
CA THR A 161 -8.83 5.08 -15.01
C THR A 161 -7.43 4.54 -14.64
N TYR A 162 -6.74 3.90 -15.59
CA TYR A 162 -5.38 3.39 -15.48
C TYR A 162 -4.23 4.39 -15.64
N ASN A 163 -4.43 5.56 -16.25
CA ASN A 163 -3.49 6.69 -16.23
C ASN A 163 -3.56 7.50 -14.93
N ASN A 164 -4.58 7.30 -14.10
CA ASN A 164 -4.69 7.93 -12.79
C ASN A 164 -3.81 7.18 -11.77
N PRO A 165 -2.73 7.79 -11.23
CA PRO A 165 -1.87 7.13 -10.26
C PRO A 165 -2.63 6.62 -9.02
N LYS A 166 -3.69 7.33 -8.59
CA LYS A 166 -4.45 6.95 -7.40
C LYS A 166 -5.18 5.62 -7.56
N GLU A 167 -5.80 5.41 -8.71
CA GLU A 167 -6.54 4.18 -9.01
C GLU A 167 -5.58 3.02 -9.20
N ARG A 168 -4.41 3.25 -9.81
CA ARG A 168 -3.35 2.25 -9.91
C ARG A 168 -2.83 1.83 -8.55
N ILE A 169 -2.58 2.79 -7.65
CA ILE A 169 -2.23 2.53 -6.24
C ILE A 169 -3.32 1.70 -5.57
N GLN A 170 -4.58 2.09 -5.71
CA GLN A 170 -5.71 1.40 -5.09
C GLN A 170 -5.83 -0.06 -5.59
N ASN A 171 -5.70 -0.28 -6.90
CA ASN A 171 -5.71 -1.61 -7.51
C ASN A 171 -4.55 -2.48 -7.01
N MET A 172 -3.34 -1.91 -6.98
CA MET A 172 -2.16 -2.57 -6.43
C MET A 172 -2.36 -3.00 -4.97
N ILE A 173 -2.98 -2.15 -4.14
CA ILE A 173 -3.25 -2.47 -2.74
C ILE A 173 -4.39 -3.49 -2.60
N ASN A 174 -5.44 -3.41 -3.41
CA ASN A 174 -6.53 -4.38 -3.39
C ASN A 174 -6.02 -5.79 -3.72
N GLU A 175 -5.21 -5.92 -4.78
CA GLU A 175 -4.56 -7.19 -5.13
C GLU A 175 -3.62 -7.67 -4.01
N LEU A 176 -2.90 -6.75 -3.36
CA LEU A 176 -2.05 -7.08 -2.23
C LEU A 176 -2.87 -7.62 -1.05
N MET A 177 -3.95 -6.93 -0.66
CA MET A 177 -4.84 -7.34 0.42
C MET A 177 -5.45 -8.71 0.16
N LEU A 178 -5.91 -8.96 -1.08
CA LEU A 178 -6.49 -10.24 -1.50
C LEU A 178 -5.48 -11.39 -1.39
N LYS A 179 -4.22 -11.17 -1.81
CA LYS A 179 -3.20 -12.23 -1.79
C LYS A 179 -2.61 -12.47 -0.40
N SER A 180 -2.30 -11.40 0.31
CA SER A 180 -1.64 -11.47 1.62
C SER A 180 -2.59 -11.82 2.77
N ASN A 181 -3.91 -11.70 2.55
CA ASN A 181 -4.93 -11.84 3.58
C ASN A 181 -4.64 -10.96 4.81
N LEU A 182 -4.18 -9.73 4.57
CA LEU A 182 -3.97 -8.75 5.64
C LEU A 182 -5.31 -8.37 6.27
N PRO A 183 -5.43 -8.31 7.61
CA PRO A 183 -6.66 -7.88 8.26
C PRO A 183 -7.00 -6.43 7.91
N GLY A 184 -6.01 -5.55 8.00
CA GLY A 184 -6.15 -4.12 7.71
C GLY A 184 -4.82 -3.46 7.34
N LEU A 185 -4.89 -2.48 6.44
CA LEU A 185 -3.76 -1.69 5.97
C LEU A 185 -4.21 -0.24 5.76
N SER A 186 -3.37 0.73 6.14
CA SER A 186 -3.55 2.13 5.76
C SER A 186 -2.30 2.67 5.08
N ILE A 187 -2.51 3.62 4.17
CA ILE A 187 -1.49 4.28 3.37
C ILE A 187 -1.71 5.78 3.36
N ALA A 188 -0.62 6.54 3.29
CA ALA A 188 -0.63 7.93 2.88
C ALA A 188 0.56 8.21 1.97
N ILE A 189 0.36 9.08 0.99
CA ILE A 189 1.40 9.59 0.11
C ILE A 189 1.29 11.10 0.02
N SER A 190 2.39 11.79 0.28
CA SER A 190 2.54 13.22 0.01
C SER A 190 3.48 13.46 -1.16
N LYS A 191 3.23 14.54 -1.90
CA LYS A 191 4.10 15.02 -2.99
C LYS A 191 4.21 16.54 -2.86
N LYS A 192 5.44 17.06 -2.84
CA LYS A 192 5.73 18.49 -2.64
C LYS A 192 5.08 19.08 -1.37
N GLY A 193 5.04 18.27 -0.31
CA GLY A 193 4.43 18.65 0.97
C GLY A 193 2.91 18.59 1.04
N GLU A 194 2.22 18.23 -0.06
CA GLU A 194 0.77 18.07 -0.08
C GLU A 194 0.36 16.60 -0.05
N LEU A 195 -0.68 16.26 0.71
CA LEU A 195 -1.24 14.92 0.75
C LEU A 195 -1.98 14.62 -0.57
N VAL A 196 -1.44 13.72 -1.39
CA VAL A 196 -2.01 13.38 -2.70
C VAL A 196 -2.86 12.12 -2.68
N TYR A 197 -2.59 11.20 -1.75
CA TYR A 197 -3.36 9.96 -1.57
C TYR A 197 -3.36 9.54 -0.09
N ALA A 198 -4.50 9.09 0.41
CA ALA A 198 -4.61 8.48 1.73
C ALA A 198 -5.87 7.63 1.81
N GLU A 199 -5.73 6.36 2.22
CA GLU A 199 -6.84 5.41 2.24
C GLU A 199 -6.61 4.33 3.31
N GLY A 200 -7.70 3.67 3.70
CA GLY A 200 -7.72 2.53 4.60
C GLY A 200 -8.38 1.34 3.91
N PHE A 201 -7.82 0.16 4.11
CA PHE A 201 -8.23 -1.10 3.50
C PHE A 201 -8.44 -2.16 4.59
N GLY A 202 -9.43 -3.02 4.40
CA GLY A 202 -9.77 -4.07 5.37
C GLY A 202 -10.35 -3.51 6.67
N TYR A 203 -10.06 -4.19 7.78
CA TYR A 203 -10.67 -3.95 9.09
C TYR A 203 -9.64 -3.61 10.16
N ALA A 204 -9.93 -2.57 10.93
CA ALA A 204 -9.24 -2.25 12.17
C ALA A 204 -9.60 -3.24 13.30
N ASP A 205 -10.80 -3.81 13.21
CA ASP A 205 -11.34 -4.88 14.05
C ASP A 205 -12.12 -5.85 13.15
N VAL A 206 -11.55 -7.04 12.91
CA VAL A 206 -12.08 -8.09 12.04
C VAL A 206 -13.37 -8.67 12.62
N GLU A 207 -13.40 -8.95 13.93
CA GLU A 207 -14.53 -9.58 14.61
C GLU A 207 -15.79 -8.69 14.53
N ASN A 208 -15.60 -7.38 14.71
CA ASN A 208 -16.68 -6.39 14.68
C ASN A 208 -16.86 -5.71 13.31
N LYS A 209 -16.07 -6.09 12.29
CA LYS A 209 -16.08 -5.49 10.95
C LYS A 209 -15.93 -3.97 10.95
N ILE A 210 -15.10 -3.43 11.85
CA ILE A 210 -14.81 -1.99 11.88
C ILE A 210 -13.78 -1.69 10.79
N PRO A 211 -14.08 -0.86 9.79
CA PRO A 211 -13.17 -0.61 8.67
C PRO A 211 -11.94 0.18 9.11
N VAL A 212 -10.80 -0.06 8.44
CA VAL A 212 -9.66 0.85 8.55
C VAL A 212 -10.02 2.17 7.88
N THR A 213 -9.66 3.28 8.53
CA THR A 213 -9.83 4.64 8.00
C THR A 213 -8.50 5.40 8.07
N THR A 214 -8.45 6.59 7.47
CA THR A 214 -7.28 7.49 7.57
C THR A 214 -7.01 8.02 8.99
N LYS A 215 -7.91 7.76 9.93
CA LYS A 215 -7.76 8.09 11.36
C LYS A 215 -7.38 6.88 12.23
N THR A 216 -7.42 5.67 11.67
CA THR A 216 -7.07 4.46 12.40
C THR A 216 -5.59 4.48 12.76
N GLN A 217 -5.29 4.37 14.05
CA GLN A 217 -3.95 4.35 14.60
C GLN A 217 -3.42 2.92 14.65
N PHE A 218 -2.14 2.76 14.32
CA PHE A 218 -1.40 1.50 14.35
C PHE A 218 -0.11 1.68 15.14
N ARG A 219 0.51 0.61 15.64
CA ARG A 219 1.87 0.68 16.21
C ARG A 219 2.84 1.15 15.13
N THR A 220 3.66 2.15 15.44
CA THR A 220 4.72 2.60 14.52
C THR A 220 5.84 1.57 14.40
N ALA A 221 5.98 0.71 15.42
CA ALA A 221 7.15 -0.11 15.62
C ALA A 221 8.42 0.77 15.49
N SER A 222 9.50 0.22 14.94
CA SER A 222 10.78 0.92 14.77
C SER A 222 10.73 2.25 14.02
N VAL A 223 9.65 2.60 13.32
CA VAL A 223 9.49 3.95 12.74
C VAL A 223 9.41 5.04 13.82
N ALA A 224 9.15 4.70 15.09
CA ALA A 224 9.31 5.62 16.22
C ALA A 224 10.72 6.26 16.29
N LYS A 225 11.75 5.52 15.85
CA LYS A 225 13.15 6.00 15.80
C LYS A 225 13.30 7.21 14.90
N VAL A 226 12.56 7.27 13.81
CA VAL A 226 12.57 8.39 12.86
C VAL A 226 12.00 9.66 13.50
N ILE A 227 10.92 9.51 14.29
CA ILE A 227 10.32 10.64 15.04
C ILE A 227 11.30 11.13 16.11
N THR A 228 11.90 10.23 16.89
CA THR A 228 12.94 10.55 17.87
C THR A 228 14.16 11.20 17.20
N SER A 229 14.56 10.75 16.02
CA SER A 229 15.69 11.33 15.28
C SER A 229 15.43 12.76 14.85
N THR A 230 14.18 13.10 14.54
CA THR A 230 13.77 14.48 14.28
C THR A 230 13.93 15.34 15.53
N ALA A 231 13.57 14.82 16.71
CA ALA A 231 13.80 15.48 18.00
C ALA A 231 15.29 15.72 18.29
N VAL A 232 16.13 14.70 18.08
CA VAL A 232 17.59 14.77 18.23
C VAL A 232 18.18 15.81 17.29
N ALA A 233 17.79 15.80 16.02
CA ALA A 233 18.25 16.76 15.02
C ALA A 233 17.86 18.21 15.37
N LYS A 234 16.61 18.41 15.84
CA LYS A 234 16.14 19.72 16.30
C LYS A 234 16.95 20.25 17.48
N LEU A 235 17.24 19.42 18.48
CA LEU A 235 18.07 19.83 19.62
C LEU A 235 19.52 20.13 19.21
N ALA A 236 20.06 19.35 18.27
CA ALA A 236 21.41 19.54 17.78
C ALA A 236 21.57 20.86 17.02
N GLN A 237 20.63 21.21 16.15
CA GLN A 237 20.68 22.49 15.42
C GLN A 237 20.42 23.72 16.33
N GLU A 238 19.75 23.50 17.47
CA GLU A 238 19.54 24.52 18.52
C GLU A 238 20.72 24.63 19.49
N ASN A 239 21.80 23.85 19.28
CA ASN A 239 22.96 23.74 20.16
C ASN A 239 22.62 23.30 21.60
N LYS A 240 21.46 22.67 21.82
CA LYS A 240 21.07 22.09 23.12
C LYS A 240 21.63 20.68 23.32
N LEU A 241 21.96 20.00 22.22
CA LEU A 241 22.56 18.68 22.21
C LEU A 241 23.79 18.68 21.31
N ASP A 242 24.96 18.43 21.89
CA ASP A 242 26.15 18.08 21.12
C ASP A 242 26.11 16.57 20.80
N LEU A 243 26.04 16.25 19.50
CA LEU A 243 25.93 14.88 18.99
C LEU A 243 27.20 14.04 19.19
N GLU A 244 28.37 14.68 19.32
CA GLU A 244 29.66 14.02 19.47
C GLU A 244 30.10 13.92 20.94
N LYS A 245 29.39 14.61 21.84
CA LYS A 245 29.63 14.54 23.28
C LYS A 245 29.20 13.19 23.84
N SER A 246 29.93 12.74 24.85
CA SER A 246 29.63 11.50 25.58
C SER A 246 28.27 11.57 26.27
N ILE A 247 27.41 10.57 26.07
CA ILE A 247 26.09 10.48 26.72
C ILE A 247 26.21 10.38 28.24
N GLN A 248 27.32 9.82 28.74
CA GLN A 248 27.61 9.70 30.16
C GLN A 248 27.76 11.08 30.84
N GLU A 249 28.13 12.12 30.09
CA GLU A 249 28.21 13.49 30.62
C GLU A 249 26.82 14.12 30.78
N TYR A 250 25.85 13.75 29.93
CA TYR A 250 24.46 14.15 30.13
C TYR A 250 23.83 13.31 31.24
N LEU A 251 24.12 12.01 31.27
CA LEU A 251 23.48 11.01 32.13
C LEU A 251 24.49 10.46 33.16
N PRO A 252 24.89 11.22 34.20
CA PRO A 252 25.91 10.80 35.16
C PRO A 252 25.47 9.61 36.05
N PHE A 253 24.19 9.24 36.01
CA PHE A 253 23.67 8.07 36.73
C PHE A 253 23.89 6.74 35.97
N LEU A 254 24.34 6.78 34.70
CA LEU A 254 24.61 5.56 33.95
C LEU A 254 25.71 4.73 34.66
N PRO A 255 25.57 3.40 34.75
CA PRO A 255 26.65 2.52 35.15
C PRO A 255 27.88 2.75 34.26
N TYR A 256 29.06 2.56 34.84
CA TYR A 256 30.32 2.70 34.11
C TYR A 256 30.32 1.88 32.80
N LYS A 257 30.63 2.53 31.69
CA LYS A 257 30.92 1.89 30.40
C LYS A 257 32.38 2.13 30.06
N LYS A 258 33.04 1.07 29.57
CA LYS A 258 34.47 1.09 29.21
C LYS A 258 34.83 2.18 28.19
N PHE A 259 33.89 2.52 27.30
CA PHE A 259 34.09 3.49 26.23
C PHE A 259 33.03 4.60 26.28
N PRO A 260 33.38 5.84 25.91
CA PRO A 260 32.39 6.90 25.73
C PRO A 260 31.48 6.56 24.54
N ILE A 261 30.20 6.89 24.66
CA ILE A 261 29.19 6.63 23.63
C ILE A 261 28.57 7.97 23.26
N THR A 262 28.41 8.29 21.99
CA THR A 262 27.83 9.58 21.57
C THR A 262 26.38 9.43 21.12
N SER A 263 25.61 10.52 21.15
CA SER A 263 24.24 10.52 20.62
C SER A 263 24.22 10.22 19.11
N MET A 264 25.23 10.64 18.36
CA MET A 264 25.40 10.29 16.95
C MET A 264 25.49 8.76 16.77
N GLN A 265 26.36 8.11 17.56
CA GLN A 265 26.58 6.67 17.48
C GLN A 265 25.33 5.86 17.86
N LEU A 266 24.57 6.31 18.85
CA LEU A 266 23.29 5.70 19.21
C LEU A 266 22.27 5.80 18.06
N ALA A 267 22.13 6.98 17.46
CA ALA A 267 21.20 7.20 16.35
C ALA A 267 21.59 6.46 15.06
N GLY A 268 22.86 6.06 14.93
CA GLY A 268 23.40 5.29 13.80
C GLY A 268 23.58 3.80 14.07
N HIS A 269 23.14 3.29 15.22
CA HIS A 269 23.32 1.89 15.59
C HIS A 269 24.79 1.42 15.64
N ILE A 270 25.71 2.31 15.98
CA ILE A 270 27.14 2.01 16.15
C ILE A 270 27.62 2.28 17.58
N GLY A 271 26.69 2.35 18.54
CA GLY A 271 26.98 2.63 19.95
C GLY A 271 27.36 1.41 20.81
N GLY A 272 27.35 0.20 20.24
CA GLY A 272 27.66 -1.04 20.98
C GLY A 272 26.63 -1.45 22.04
N ILE A 273 25.42 -0.90 21.98
CA ILE A 273 24.31 -1.23 22.88
C ILE A 273 23.56 -2.45 22.36
N THR A 274 23.56 -3.53 23.13
CA THR A 274 22.82 -4.76 22.78
C THR A 274 21.31 -4.54 22.77
N GLU A 275 20.60 -5.26 21.91
CA GLU A 275 19.18 -5.54 22.12
C GLU A 275 18.99 -6.33 23.44
N ASP A 276 17.82 -6.21 24.05
CA ASP A 276 17.51 -6.90 25.30
C ASP A 276 16.27 -7.78 25.18
N ASP A 277 16.38 -8.96 25.77
CA ASP A 277 15.41 -10.03 25.79
C ASP A 277 14.77 -10.20 27.19
N ASN A 278 15.34 -9.55 28.23
CA ASN A 278 14.91 -9.66 29.64
C ASN A 278 13.78 -8.66 30.01
N LYS A 279 12.94 -8.30 29.05
CA LYS A 279 11.76 -7.48 29.28
C LYS A 279 10.65 -8.28 29.97
N ASN A 280 9.84 -7.63 30.78
CA ASN A 280 8.58 -8.20 31.23
C ASN A 280 7.47 -7.66 30.34
N ASP A 281 6.99 -8.49 29.41
CA ASP A 281 5.98 -8.11 28.41
C ASP A 281 4.65 -7.62 29.01
N ASN A 282 4.41 -7.88 30.31
CA ASN A 282 3.21 -7.48 31.03
C ASN A 282 3.44 -6.30 32.00
N MET A 283 4.63 -5.70 32.02
CA MET A 283 4.97 -4.62 32.94
C MET A 283 4.81 -3.26 32.26
N PHE A 284 4.12 -2.34 32.93
CA PHE A 284 4.10 -0.94 32.54
C PHE A 284 5.32 -0.20 33.11
N TYR A 285 5.99 0.56 32.27
CA TYR A 285 7.14 1.39 32.60
C TYR A 285 6.71 2.86 32.54
N ALA A 286 6.62 3.51 33.71
CA ALA A 286 6.02 4.84 33.84
C ALA A 286 6.95 5.97 33.38
N THR A 287 8.26 5.73 33.31
CA THR A 287 9.27 6.72 32.93
C THR A 287 10.31 6.12 31.99
N VAL A 288 11.02 6.98 31.24
CA VAL A 288 12.19 6.56 30.44
C VAL A 288 13.22 5.84 31.31
N ARG A 289 13.42 6.31 32.56
CA ARG A 289 14.35 5.69 33.50
C ARG A 289 13.95 4.26 33.87
N ASP A 290 12.66 3.97 34.03
CA ASP A 290 12.20 2.60 34.27
C ASP A 290 12.49 1.71 33.06
N GLY A 291 12.29 2.22 31.85
CA GLY A 291 12.63 1.52 30.61
C GLY A 291 14.13 1.27 30.45
N LEU A 292 14.99 2.21 30.89
CA LEU A 292 16.44 2.02 30.90
C LEU A 292 16.87 0.85 31.81
N ASN A 293 16.21 0.66 32.95
CA ASN A 293 16.57 -0.39 33.91
C ASN A 293 16.53 -1.80 33.31
N VAL A 294 15.83 -2.00 32.19
CA VAL A 294 15.79 -3.27 31.45
C VAL A 294 17.20 -3.68 30.99
N PHE A 295 18.02 -2.74 30.49
CA PHE A 295 19.27 -3.07 29.78
C PHE A 295 20.51 -2.31 30.27
N ILE A 296 20.33 -1.24 31.05
CA ILE A 296 21.39 -0.26 31.37
C ILE A 296 22.63 -0.86 32.04
N ASN A 297 22.50 -1.99 32.75
CA ASN A 297 23.60 -2.68 33.43
C ASN A 297 24.42 -3.61 32.51
N LYS A 298 23.95 -3.90 31.30
CA LYS A 298 24.66 -4.80 30.38
C LYS A 298 25.95 -4.16 29.85
N PRO A 299 27.03 -4.94 29.64
CA PRO A 299 28.23 -4.43 28.99
C PRO A 299 27.95 -4.05 27.54
N LEU A 300 28.85 -3.26 26.94
CA LEU A 300 28.84 -3.03 25.50
C LEU A 300 29.23 -4.32 24.79
N ILE A 301 28.53 -4.66 23.70
CA ILE A 301 28.85 -5.83 22.87
C ILE A 301 30.02 -5.56 21.91
N SER A 302 30.27 -4.29 21.61
CA SER A 302 31.40 -3.82 20.80
C SER A 302 31.81 -2.41 21.24
N GLU A 303 33.03 -2.02 20.93
CA GLU A 303 33.46 -0.64 21.12
C GLU A 303 32.68 0.29 20.16
N PRO A 304 32.18 1.44 20.62
CA PRO A 304 31.43 2.36 19.78
C PRO A 304 32.20 2.75 18.51
N GLY A 305 31.53 2.61 17.36
CA GLY A 305 32.08 2.85 16.03
C GLY A 305 32.80 1.66 15.37
N LEU A 306 33.02 0.53 16.06
CA LEU A 306 33.66 -0.63 15.43
C LEU A 306 32.70 -1.43 14.55
N GLU A 307 31.45 -1.60 14.97
CA GLU A 307 30.48 -2.48 14.33
C GLU A 307 29.10 -1.84 14.27
N TYR A 308 28.37 -2.12 13.19
CA TYR A 308 26.95 -1.84 13.09
C TYR A 308 26.16 -2.91 13.85
N ASN A 309 25.37 -2.48 14.83
CA ASN A 309 24.50 -3.33 15.64
C ASN A 309 23.18 -2.60 15.89
N TYR A 310 22.13 -2.98 15.14
CA TYR A 310 20.80 -2.40 15.30
C TYR A 310 20.34 -2.50 16.76
N SER A 311 19.87 -1.39 17.32
CA SER A 311 19.61 -1.27 18.76
C SER A 311 18.45 -0.32 19.07
N THR A 312 17.34 -0.90 19.51
CA THR A 312 16.20 -0.22 20.09
C THR A 312 16.52 0.39 21.46
N PRO A 313 17.24 -0.29 22.38
CA PRO A 313 17.69 0.30 23.63
C PRO A 313 18.57 1.54 23.45
N GLY A 314 19.36 1.61 22.37
CA GLY A 314 20.11 2.82 22.02
C GLY A 314 19.22 4.05 21.84
N PHE A 315 18.01 3.88 21.31
CA PHE A 315 17.03 4.96 21.20
C PHE A 315 16.35 5.29 22.55
N THR A 316 16.18 4.31 23.44
CA THR A 316 15.73 4.59 24.82
C THR A 316 16.77 5.43 25.58
N LEU A 317 18.07 5.22 25.36
CA LEU A 317 19.12 6.12 25.87
C LEU A 317 19.00 7.53 25.27
N LEU A 318 18.71 7.66 23.97
CA LEU A 318 18.47 8.97 23.35
C LEU A 318 17.28 9.71 23.98
N SER A 319 16.19 9.02 24.34
CA SER A 319 15.10 9.69 25.07
C SER A 319 15.56 10.26 26.41
N ALA A 320 16.42 9.57 27.16
CA ALA A 320 16.92 10.09 28.43
C ALA A 320 17.85 11.31 28.22
N VAL A 321 18.65 11.31 27.15
CA VAL A 321 19.45 12.48 26.77
C VAL A 321 18.54 13.66 26.41
N ILE A 322 17.44 13.43 25.68
CA ILE A 322 16.43 14.46 25.39
C ILE A 322 15.84 15.02 26.69
N GLU A 323 15.42 14.16 27.62
CA GLU A 323 14.86 14.61 28.91
C GLU A 323 15.85 15.50 29.67
N LYS A 324 17.11 15.07 29.71
CA LYS A 324 18.14 15.80 30.43
C LYS A 324 18.46 17.15 29.81
N THR A 325 18.56 17.21 28.49
CA THR A 325 18.95 18.45 27.76
C THR A 325 17.82 19.48 27.74
N THR A 326 16.58 19.05 27.90
CA THR A 326 15.39 19.91 27.81
C THR A 326 14.74 20.21 29.16
N ASN A 327 15.01 19.40 30.19
CA ASN A 327 14.27 19.36 31.46
C ASN A 327 12.76 19.10 31.29
N MET A 328 12.35 18.48 30.18
CA MET A 328 10.99 18.02 29.93
C MET A 328 10.96 16.48 29.93
N SER A 329 9.80 15.86 30.16
CA SER A 329 9.67 14.43 29.87
C SER A 329 9.84 14.20 28.36
N TYR A 330 10.32 13.02 27.97
CA TYR A 330 10.53 12.71 26.55
C TYR A 330 9.22 12.84 25.76
N LEU A 331 8.12 12.38 26.36
CA LEU A 331 6.79 12.41 25.74
C LEU A 331 6.25 13.85 25.60
N ASP A 332 6.45 14.70 26.61
CA ASP A 332 6.05 16.11 26.53
C ASP A 332 6.88 16.86 25.50
N TYR A 333 8.19 16.66 25.47
CA TYR A 333 9.06 17.27 24.45
C TYR A 333 8.65 16.83 23.05
N LEU A 334 8.44 15.52 22.84
CA LEU A 334 8.00 14.99 21.55
C LEU A 334 6.69 15.65 21.10
N LYS A 335 5.70 15.72 22.01
CA LYS A 335 4.39 16.29 21.72
C LYS A 335 4.46 17.78 21.39
N ILE A 336 5.11 18.58 22.23
CA ILE A 336 5.14 20.04 22.14
C ILE A 336 6.05 20.50 21.01
N GLU A 337 7.23 19.91 20.88
CA GLU A 337 8.28 20.43 20.00
C GLU A 337 8.32 19.76 18.63
N ILE A 338 7.69 18.59 18.46
CA ILE A 338 7.71 17.81 17.21
C ILE A 338 6.30 17.57 16.67
N LEU A 339 5.44 16.88 17.43
CA LEU A 339 4.15 16.41 16.90
C LEU A 339 3.17 17.54 16.60
N ILE A 340 2.96 18.46 17.56
CA ILE A 340 2.04 19.61 17.38
C ILE A 340 2.51 20.51 16.21
N PRO A 341 3.78 20.96 16.14
CA PRO A 341 4.24 21.81 15.04
C PRO A 341 4.13 21.14 13.65
N LEU A 342 4.31 19.83 13.58
CA LEU A 342 4.21 19.05 12.35
C LEU A 342 2.80 18.49 12.09
N LYS A 343 1.82 18.89 12.91
CA LYS A 343 0.40 18.51 12.79
C LYS A 343 0.14 17.00 12.84
N MET A 344 0.97 16.28 13.59
CA MET A 344 0.86 14.83 13.83
C MET A 344 -0.13 14.54 14.97
N ASN A 345 -1.40 14.92 14.77
CA ASN A 345 -2.43 14.93 15.82
C ASN A 345 -2.94 13.54 16.24
N ASN A 346 -2.64 12.51 15.46
CA ASN A 346 -2.98 11.10 15.68
C ASN A 346 -1.72 10.27 16.02
N THR A 347 -0.60 10.90 16.37
CA THR A 347 0.57 10.23 16.92
C THR A 347 0.57 10.36 18.44
N ASP A 348 0.71 9.23 19.14
CA ASP A 348 0.74 9.19 20.62
C ASP A 348 1.53 7.95 21.08
N VAL A 349 1.61 7.71 22.39
CA VAL A 349 2.13 6.47 22.98
C VAL A 349 1.12 5.33 22.90
N ASP A 350 1.62 4.10 22.75
CA ASP A 350 0.78 2.91 22.87
C ASP A 350 0.44 2.62 24.34
N LEU A 351 -0.78 2.94 24.75
CA LEU A 351 -1.32 2.65 26.08
C LEU A 351 -2.51 1.68 26.02
N ARG A 352 -2.58 0.80 25.02
CA ARG A 352 -3.75 -0.07 24.80
C ARG A 352 -4.18 -0.91 26.00
N LEU A 353 -3.23 -1.31 26.85
CA LEU A 353 -3.48 -2.10 28.06
C LEU A 353 -4.00 -1.25 29.23
N HIS A 354 -3.86 0.08 29.15
CA HIS A 354 -4.09 1.00 30.26
C HIS A 354 -5.17 2.04 29.98
N LYS A 355 -5.45 2.32 28.70
CA LYS A 355 -6.37 3.37 28.26
C LYS A 355 -7.12 2.94 26.99
N PRO A 356 -8.47 2.91 27.01
CA PRO A 356 -9.26 2.69 25.81
C PRO A 356 -9.01 3.78 24.75
N ASN A 357 -8.85 3.35 23.50
CA ASN A 357 -8.71 4.25 22.36
C ASN A 357 -9.54 3.71 21.18
N PRO A 358 -10.64 4.37 20.79
CA PRO A 358 -11.53 3.88 19.74
C PRO A 358 -10.92 3.96 18.34
N ASN A 359 -9.86 4.74 18.14
CA ASN A 359 -9.17 4.83 16.85
C ASN A 359 -8.04 3.80 16.71
N LEU A 360 -7.69 3.08 17.77
CA LEU A 360 -6.58 2.13 17.75
C LEU A 360 -7.01 0.79 17.14
N ALA A 361 -6.29 0.34 16.11
CA ALA A 361 -6.53 -0.98 15.54
C ALA A 361 -6.20 -2.11 16.52
N LYS A 362 -7.02 -3.16 16.51
CA LYS A 362 -6.69 -4.45 17.15
C LYS A 362 -5.46 -5.04 16.50
N LEU A 363 -4.75 -5.90 17.21
CA LEU A 363 -3.54 -6.56 16.73
C LEU A 363 -3.84 -7.97 16.30
N TYR A 364 -3.27 -8.40 15.19
CA TYR A 364 -3.47 -9.73 14.65
C TYR A 364 -2.14 -10.43 14.36
N ASN A 365 -2.13 -11.75 14.59
CA ASN A 365 -1.14 -12.64 14.02
C ASN A 365 -1.60 -13.03 12.62
N LEU A 366 -0.65 -13.04 11.68
CA LEU A 366 -0.84 -13.57 10.33
C LEU A 366 0.18 -14.67 10.13
N LYS A 367 -0.27 -15.92 10.06
CA LYS A 367 0.58 -17.10 9.87
C LYS A 367 -0.06 -18.03 8.85
N ASP A 368 0.68 -18.37 7.79
CA ASP A 368 0.21 -19.26 6.72
C ASP A 368 -1.13 -18.80 6.11
N GLY A 369 -1.32 -17.47 5.99
CA GLY A 369 -2.56 -16.85 5.52
C GLY A 369 -3.72 -16.87 6.53
N LEU A 370 -3.54 -17.43 7.73
CA LEU A 370 -4.56 -17.44 8.79
C LEU A 370 -4.39 -16.25 9.72
N ILE A 371 -5.51 -15.58 10.01
CA ILE A 371 -5.61 -14.41 10.89
C ILE A 371 -6.09 -14.87 12.27
N SER A 372 -5.45 -14.41 13.34
CA SER A 372 -5.95 -14.55 14.71
C SER A 372 -5.66 -13.31 15.56
N GLU A 373 -6.60 -12.88 16.40
CA GLU A 373 -6.43 -11.75 17.30
C GLU A 373 -5.32 -12.01 18.34
N VAL A 374 -4.53 -10.98 18.65
CA VAL A 374 -3.56 -10.97 19.75
C VAL A 374 -4.29 -10.56 21.03
N VAL A 375 -4.55 -11.53 21.91
CA VAL A 375 -5.38 -11.33 23.12
C VAL A 375 -4.61 -10.68 24.28
N ASN A 376 -3.28 -10.87 24.35
CA ASN A 376 -2.42 -10.29 25.40
C ASN A 376 -1.18 -9.66 24.76
N PRO A 377 -1.33 -8.46 24.16
CA PRO A 377 -0.22 -7.85 23.45
C PRO A 377 0.86 -7.35 24.40
N GLU A 378 2.12 -7.38 23.95
CA GLU A 378 3.28 -6.85 24.68
C GLU A 378 3.07 -5.38 25.08
N ASP A 379 3.39 -5.03 26.34
CA ASP A 379 3.55 -3.65 26.77
C ASP A 379 4.88 -3.07 26.24
N VAL A 380 4.77 -2.01 25.44
CA VAL A 380 5.91 -1.39 24.74
C VAL A 380 6.41 -0.10 25.41
N SER A 381 5.97 0.19 26.64
CA SER A 381 6.28 1.44 27.34
C SER A 381 7.77 1.60 27.68
N TYR A 382 8.52 0.51 27.83
CA TYR A 382 9.98 0.58 28.08
C TYR A 382 10.79 1.16 26.90
N LYS A 383 10.19 1.23 25.70
CA LYS A 383 10.87 1.58 24.44
C LYS A 383 10.15 2.66 23.63
N TRP A 384 9.49 3.64 24.27
CA TRP A 384 8.76 4.71 23.55
C TRP A 384 9.54 5.28 22.35
N ALA A 385 10.77 5.71 22.56
CA ALA A 385 11.61 6.30 21.53
C ALA A 385 12.06 5.35 20.41
N GLY A 386 12.11 4.06 20.71
CA GLY A 386 12.62 3.02 19.82
C GLY A 386 11.52 2.22 19.11
N GLY A 387 10.29 2.20 19.63
CA GLY A 387 9.17 1.46 19.04
C GLY A 387 7.81 1.56 19.72
N GLY A 388 7.67 2.30 20.83
CA GLY A 388 6.46 2.29 21.67
C GLY A 388 5.39 3.33 21.32
N LEU A 389 5.38 3.85 20.09
CA LEU A 389 4.41 4.85 19.63
C LEU A 389 3.31 4.23 18.75
N ILE A 390 2.19 4.92 18.65
CA ILE A 390 1.12 4.70 17.67
C ILE A 390 0.99 5.91 16.76
N SER A 391 0.57 5.70 15.51
CA SER A 391 0.41 6.78 14.53
C SER A 391 -0.57 6.40 13.42
N THR A 392 -0.84 7.36 12.53
CA THR A 392 -1.42 7.12 11.19
C THR A 392 -0.36 7.31 10.11
N PRO A 393 -0.52 6.73 8.91
CA PRO A 393 0.34 7.04 7.77
C PRO A 393 0.37 8.52 7.41
N LYS A 394 -0.77 9.23 7.55
CA LYS A 394 -0.89 10.66 7.27
C LYS A 394 0.05 11.49 8.15
N ASP A 395 0.10 11.18 9.43
CA ASP A 395 0.98 11.86 10.37
C ASP A 395 2.45 11.54 10.06
N LEU A 396 2.76 10.27 9.74
CA LEU A 396 4.11 9.87 9.37
C LEU A 396 4.63 10.61 8.13
N VAL A 397 3.84 10.73 7.05
CA VAL A 397 4.26 11.53 5.89
C VAL A 397 4.30 13.04 6.17
N SER A 398 3.58 13.52 7.19
CA SER A 398 3.67 14.93 7.61
C SER A 398 5.01 15.24 8.27
N LEU A 399 5.62 14.26 8.96
CA LEU A 399 6.96 14.39 9.55
C LEU A 399 8.02 14.76 8.50
N THR A 400 7.95 14.20 7.30
CA THR A 400 8.98 14.44 6.26
C THR A 400 8.95 15.87 5.71
N TYR A 401 7.85 16.60 5.92
CA TYR A 401 7.77 18.02 5.60
C TYR A 401 8.78 18.84 6.40
N ALA A 402 9.16 18.38 7.60
CA ALA A 402 10.15 19.00 8.45
C ALA A 402 11.52 19.18 7.76
N TYR A 403 11.84 18.33 6.79
CA TYR A 403 13.14 18.29 6.10
C TYR A 403 13.22 19.21 4.88
N LYS A 404 12.11 19.87 4.52
CA LYS A 404 12.05 20.81 3.37
C LYS A 404 11.52 22.19 3.75
N ASN A 405 10.63 22.28 4.72
CA ASN A 405 9.97 23.54 5.11
C ASN A 405 10.82 24.46 6.00
N GLY A 406 12.06 24.05 6.32
CA GLY A 406 12.98 24.81 7.19
C GLY A 406 12.83 24.54 8.69
N PHE A 407 11.91 23.66 9.11
CA PHE A 407 11.79 23.22 10.50
C PHE A 407 13.10 22.57 11.00
N ILE A 408 13.65 21.65 10.20
CA ILE A 408 15.06 21.25 10.29
C ILE A 408 15.83 22.01 9.21
N LYS A 409 16.91 22.69 9.61
CA LYS A 409 17.75 23.48 8.70
C LYS A 409 18.43 22.56 7.67
N PRO A 410 18.61 23.00 6.40
CA PRO A 410 19.18 22.15 5.34
C PRO A 410 20.51 21.47 5.70
N GLY A 411 21.41 22.14 6.42
CA GLY A 411 22.67 21.53 6.86
C GLY A 411 22.48 20.38 7.85
N MET A 412 21.50 20.47 8.74
CA MET A 412 21.14 19.37 9.64
C MET A 412 20.40 18.26 8.91
N VAL A 413 19.53 18.57 7.95
CA VAL A 413 18.91 17.57 7.06
C VAL A 413 19.98 16.75 6.33
N ASN A 414 20.98 17.41 5.75
CA ASN A 414 22.11 16.72 5.12
C ASN A 414 22.86 15.81 6.11
N LYS A 415 23.07 16.25 7.35
CA LYS A 415 23.70 15.45 8.40
C LYS A 415 22.83 14.25 8.82
N MET A 416 21.50 14.42 8.94
CA MET A 416 20.56 13.33 9.23
C MET A 416 20.59 12.23 8.16
N PHE A 417 20.77 12.64 6.91
CA PHE A 417 20.74 11.78 5.73
C PHE A 417 22.13 11.43 5.18
N SER A 418 23.18 11.58 5.99
CA SER A 418 24.54 11.15 5.66
C SER A 418 24.82 9.81 6.33
N SER A 419 25.36 8.85 5.58
CA SER A 419 25.80 7.57 6.14
C SER A 419 26.86 7.81 7.20
N GLN A 420 26.69 7.20 8.37
CA GLN A 420 27.76 7.08 9.35
C GLN A 420 28.81 6.07 8.87
N GLU A 421 30.03 6.24 9.35
CA GLU A 421 31.20 5.44 8.99
C GLU A 421 31.71 4.71 10.24
N LEU A 422 32.02 3.42 10.07
CA LEU A 422 32.73 2.65 11.07
C LEU A 422 34.19 3.10 11.13
N LYS A 423 34.90 2.78 12.22
CA LYS A 423 36.35 3.05 12.34
C LYS A 423 37.18 2.37 11.25
N SER A 424 36.64 1.34 10.60
CA SER A 424 37.23 0.68 9.42
C SER A 424 37.17 1.53 8.14
N GLY A 425 36.37 2.61 8.12
CA GLY A 425 36.04 3.40 6.94
C GLY A 425 34.83 2.86 6.17
N GLU A 426 34.21 1.77 6.61
CA GLU A 426 33.00 1.23 5.99
C GLU A 426 31.78 2.10 6.27
N LYS A 427 31.00 2.41 5.22
CA LYS A 427 29.74 3.16 5.32
C LYS A 427 28.58 2.23 5.68
N THR A 428 27.93 2.52 6.81
CA THR A 428 26.79 1.75 7.34
C THR A 428 25.51 1.88 6.52
N GLN A 429 25.40 2.90 5.66
CA GLN A 429 24.17 3.33 5.02
C GLN A 429 23.05 3.71 6.02
N VAL A 430 23.42 4.10 7.24
CA VAL A 430 22.49 4.61 8.25
C VAL A 430 22.95 5.99 8.71
N GLY A 431 22.03 6.95 8.73
CA GLY A 431 22.25 8.30 9.22
C GLY A 431 21.78 8.47 10.67
N ILE A 432 21.06 9.56 10.95
CA ILE A 432 20.41 9.76 12.26
C ILE A 432 19.03 9.11 12.18
N GLY A 433 18.96 7.83 12.52
CA GLY A 433 17.74 6.99 12.53
C GLY A 433 17.02 6.83 11.19
N TRP A 434 17.69 7.15 10.08
CA TRP A 434 17.22 6.91 8.72
C TRP A 434 18.18 5.96 8.00
N ARG A 435 17.63 5.02 7.24
CA ARG A 435 18.40 4.16 6.34
C ARG A 435 18.47 4.82 4.97
N LEU A 436 19.63 4.69 4.33
CA LEU A 436 19.92 5.26 3.02
C LEU A 436 19.90 4.12 2.00
N SER A 437 18.95 4.16 1.07
CA SER A 437 18.77 3.14 0.05
C SER A 437 18.66 3.77 -1.34
N LYS A 438 18.58 2.92 -2.36
CA LYS A 438 18.16 3.32 -3.70
C LYS A 438 17.07 2.39 -4.19
N THR A 439 16.13 2.92 -4.96
CA THR A 439 15.19 2.10 -5.72
C THR A 439 15.92 1.29 -6.79
N ILE A 440 15.22 0.34 -7.41
CA ILE A 440 15.77 -0.43 -8.54
C ILE A 440 16.25 0.45 -9.71
N ASN A 441 15.62 1.62 -9.89
CA ASN A 441 15.98 2.58 -10.94
C ASN A 441 17.05 3.57 -10.50
N GLY A 442 17.63 3.40 -9.30
CA GLY A 442 18.70 4.24 -8.78
C GLY A 442 18.23 5.51 -8.06
N THR A 443 16.92 5.74 -7.94
CA THR A 443 16.35 6.87 -7.20
C THR A 443 16.76 6.80 -5.73
N GLN A 444 17.32 7.88 -5.20
CA GLN A 444 17.68 7.96 -3.78
C GLN A 444 16.42 7.92 -2.91
N VAL A 445 16.45 7.09 -1.85
CA VAL A 445 15.39 7.04 -0.85
C VAL A 445 15.99 7.02 0.55
N TYR A 446 15.33 7.72 1.47
CA TYR A 446 15.58 7.61 2.91
C TYR A 446 14.39 6.92 3.54
N GLU A 447 14.63 5.86 4.30
CA GLU A 447 13.56 5.00 4.77
C GLU A 447 13.79 4.41 6.15
N HIS A 448 12.72 3.95 6.77
CA HIS A 448 12.79 3.06 7.92
C HIS A 448 11.52 2.21 7.96
N ALA A 449 11.69 0.91 8.19
CA ALA A 449 10.58 0.01 8.48
C ALA A 449 10.65 -0.48 9.92
N GLY A 450 9.51 -0.91 10.44
CA GLY A 450 9.38 -1.50 11.75
C GLY A 450 8.47 -2.72 11.69
N GLY A 451 8.77 -3.70 12.51
CA GLY A 451 7.93 -4.87 12.74
C GLY A 451 7.90 -5.17 14.22
N MET A 452 6.72 -5.50 14.73
CA MET A 452 6.54 -6.06 16.07
C MET A 452 5.23 -6.84 16.09
N GLU A 453 4.89 -7.42 17.23
CA GLU A 453 3.63 -8.12 17.41
C GLU A 453 2.43 -7.26 16.93
N GLY A 454 1.67 -7.83 15.98
CA GLY A 454 0.49 -7.21 15.42
C GLY A 454 0.72 -5.96 14.57
N ALA A 455 1.95 -5.66 14.14
CA ALA A 455 2.19 -4.48 13.33
C ALA A 455 3.38 -4.60 12.37
N ARG A 456 3.20 -4.04 11.17
CA ARG A 456 4.25 -3.74 10.21
C ARG A 456 4.04 -2.31 9.70
N THR A 457 5.11 -1.52 9.70
CA THR A 457 5.07 -0.11 9.32
C THR A 457 6.28 0.24 8.49
N VAL A 458 6.14 1.13 7.52
CA VAL A 458 7.25 1.74 6.77
C VAL A 458 6.99 3.22 6.53
N ILE A 459 8.07 3.99 6.46
CA ILE A 459 8.09 5.33 5.90
C ILE A 459 9.25 5.44 4.91
N CYS A 460 9.00 5.98 3.73
CA CYS A 460 10.02 6.25 2.70
C CYS A 460 9.89 7.70 2.25
N TYR A 461 11.03 8.35 2.02
CA TYR A 461 11.14 9.73 1.56
C TYR A 461 12.11 9.84 0.38
N PHE A 462 11.59 10.34 -0.74
CA PHE A 462 12.28 10.56 -2.01
C PHE A 462 12.56 12.06 -2.15
N PRO A 463 13.78 12.53 -1.82
CA PRO A 463 14.08 13.96 -1.66
C PRO A 463 14.08 14.75 -2.98
N GLU A 464 14.42 14.11 -4.09
CA GLU A 464 14.50 14.73 -5.43
C GLU A 464 13.11 14.87 -6.04
N GLU A 465 12.27 13.85 -5.90
CA GLU A 465 10.88 13.82 -6.37
C GLU A 465 9.91 14.53 -5.40
N GLU A 466 10.39 14.83 -4.20
CA GLU A 466 9.64 15.39 -3.07
C GLU A 466 8.41 14.53 -2.71
N ILE A 467 8.58 13.21 -2.74
CA ILE A 467 7.52 12.25 -2.41
C ILE A 467 7.83 11.62 -1.05
N ALA A 468 6.82 11.51 -0.20
CA ALA A 468 6.88 10.67 0.99
C ALA A 468 5.70 9.72 1.03
N ILE A 469 5.95 8.47 1.41
CA ILE A 469 4.93 7.42 1.53
C ILE A 469 5.09 6.73 2.88
N ALA A 470 3.96 6.40 3.51
CA ALA A 470 3.93 5.53 4.68
C ALA A 470 2.85 4.46 4.51
N LEU A 471 3.15 3.26 4.99
CA LEU A 471 2.21 2.13 5.08
C LEU A 471 2.20 1.63 6.53
N MET A 472 1.02 1.28 7.03
CA MET A 472 0.85 0.69 8.36
C MET A 472 -0.18 -0.43 8.30
N THR A 473 0.10 -1.56 8.94
CA THR A 473 -0.81 -2.70 9.04
C THR A 473 -1.03 -3.11 10.50
N ASN A 474 -2.15 -3.76 10.77
CA ASN A 474 -2.47 -4.32 12.08
C ASN A 474 -2.14 -5.82 12.20
N ALA A 475 -1.17 -6.29 11.41
CA ALA A 475 -0.58 -7.61 11.55
C ALA A 475 0.92 -7.55 11.31
N ARG A 476 1.71 -8.37 12.02
CA ARG A 476 3.12 -8.54 11.69
C ARG A 476 3.20 -9.29 10.36
N TRP A 477 3.45 -8.54 9.29
CA TRP A 477 3.50 -9.07 7.94
C TRP A 477 4.95 -9.25 7.50
N THR A 478 5.40 -10.51 7.35
CA THR A 478 6.70 -10.83 6.74
C THR A 478 6.65 -10.43 5.27
N SER A 479 7.30 -9.33 4.93
CA SER A 479 7.03 -8.62 3.68
C SER A 479 8.16 -7.72 3.23
N SER A 480 8.23 -7.51 1.91
CA SER A 480 9.02 -6.48 1.23
C SER A 480 8.31 -5.13 1.31
N ILE A 481 8.01 -4.67 2.52
CA ILE A 481 7.17 -3.48 2.71
C ILE A 481 7.86 -2.20 2.19
N GLU A 482 9.19 -2.13 2.27
CA GLU A 482 10.01 -1.07 1.68
C GLU A 482 9.85 -1.06 0.15
N GLU A 483 10.08 -2.20 -0.51
CA GLU A 483 9.93 -2.32 -1.96
C GLU A 483 8.47 -2.08 -2.39
N THR A 484 7.50 -2.54 -1.59
CA THR A 484 6.07 -2.26 -1.79
C THR A 484 5.81 -0.75 -1.79
N ALA A 485 6.35 -0.02 -0.81
CA ALA A 485 6.25 1.42 -0.75
C ALA A 485 6.95 2.10 -1.94
N HIS A 486 8.11 1.59 -2.38
CA HIS A 486 8.78 2.09 -3.58
C HIS A 486 7.93 1.92 -4.83
N MET A 487 7.32 0.75 -5.03
CA MET A 487 6.46 0.47 -6.18
C MET A 487 5.21 1.35 -6.19
N LEU A 488 4.59 1.55 -5.04
CA LEU A 488 3.42 2.43 -4.90
C LEU A 488 3.80 3.90 -5.15
N ALA A 489 4.95 4.37 -4.64
CA ALA A 489 5.44 5.72 -4.89
C ALA A 489 5.84 5.94 -6.37
N HIS A 490 6.40 4.91 -7.03
CA HIS A 490 6.80 4.97 -8.44
C HIS A 490 5.63 5.35 -9.36
N THR A 491 4.40 4.95 -9.03
CA THR A 491 3.19 5.33 -9.80
C THR A 491 3.03 6.85 -9.96
N LEU A 492 3.53 7.66 -9.02
CA LEU A 492 3.50 9.12 -9.06
C LEU A 492 4.69 9.76 -9.80
N MET A 493 5.68 8.95 -10.18
CA MET A 493 6.89 9.36 -10.88
C MET A 493 6.80 9.09 -12.40
N VAL A 494 5.88 8.22 -12.82
CA VAL A 494 5.66 7.88 -14.23
C VAL A 494 5.18 9.08 -15.04
N LYS A 495 5.85 9.35 -16.17
CA LYS A 495 5.40 10.31 -17.19
C LYS A 495 5.13 9.54 -18.48
N LYS A 496 3.84 9.39 -18.84
CA LYS A 496 3.30 8.79 -20.08
C LYS A 496 3.25 7.25 -20.08
N THR A 497 2.09 6.70 -20.41
CA THR A 497 1.83 5.25 -20.55
C THR A 497 1.73 4.91 -22.04
N LEU A 498 2.50 3.92 -22.49
CA LEU A 498 2.36 3.26 -23.80
C LEU A 498 2.11 1.77 -23.57
N ASN A 499 1.34 1.17 -24.48
CA ASN A 499 0.90 -0.23 -24.60
C ASN A 499 1.48 -1.23 -23.59
N GLY A 500 0.62 -1.75 -22.71
CA GLY A 500 0.91 -2.91 -21.86
C GLY A 500 1.06 -4.22 -22.66
N LEU A 501 0.94 -5.36 -21.98
CA LEU A 501 1.02 -6.67 -22.62
C LEU A 501 -0.04 -6.83 -23.72
N PRO A 502 0.20 -7.64 -24.77
CA PRO A 502 -0.85 -7.98 -25.72
C PRO A 502 -2.03 -8.66 -24.99
N LYS A 503 -3.26 -8.32 -25.35
CA LYS A 503 -4.46 -8.96 -24.78
C LYS A 503 -4.55 -10.42 -25.25
N GLY A 504 -4.84 -11.35 -24.34
CA GLY A 504 -4.99 -12.77 -24.66
C GLY A 504 -4.49 -13.71 -23.56
N GLU A 505 -4.46 -15.00 -23.90
CA GLU A 505 -3.89 -16.07 -23.07
C GLU A 505 -2.58 -16.54 -23.70
N PHE A 506 -1.52 -16.58 -22.89
CA PHE A 506 -0.17 -16.94 -23.33
C PHE A 506 0.38 -18.04 -22.45
N ASN A 507 0.74 -19.18 -23.04
CA ASN A 507 1.47 -20.22 -22.31
C ASN A 507 2.88 -19.72 -22.02
N ILE A 508 3.36 -20.00 -20.81
CA ILE A 508 4.69 -19.60 -20.38
C ILE A 508 5.44 -20.78 -19.77
N LYS A 509 6.76 -20.70 -19.87
CA LYS A 509 7.68 -21.44 -19.03
C LYS A 509 8.27 -20.49 -18.00
N ALA A 510 8.17 -20.88 -16.75
CA ALA A 510 8.61 -20.15 -15.59
C ALA A 510 9.85 -20.81 -14.95
N THR A 511 10.83 -20.01 -14.58
CA THR A 511 12.01 -20.41 -13.83
C THR A 511 12.04 -19.63 -12.54
N ILE A 512 11.78 -20.28 -11.41
CA ILE A 512 11.89 -19.68 -10.07
C ILE A 512 13.16 -20.22 -9.45
N LYS A 513 14.15 -19.34 -9.24
CA LYS A 513 15.35 -19.81 -8.56
C LYS A 513 15.01 -20.18 -7.12
N LYS A 514 15.86 -20.99 -6.51
CA LYS A 514 15.77 -21.34 -5.09
C LYS A 514 17.07 -21.01 -4.39
N SER A 515 17.01 -20.70 -3.09
CA SER A 515 18.22 -20.49 -2.30
C SER A 515 18.88 -21.85 -2.04
N ASN A 516 20.10 -22.04 -2.52
CA ASN A 516 20.90 -23.26 -2.32
C ASN A 516 20.31 -24.56 -2.90
N GLU A 517 19.39 -24.47 -3.86
CA GLU A 517 18.84 -25.60 -4.63
C GLU A 517 18.85 -25.26 -6.14
N ALA A 518 18.65 -26.27 -6.99
CA ALA A 518 18.45 -26.05 -8.41
C ALA A 518 17.16 -25.25 -8.69
N ASP A 519 17.18 -24.42 -9.74
CA ASP A 519 16.03 -23.64 -10.17
C ASP A 519 14.83 -24.55 -10.46
N LEU A 520 13.67 -24.16 -9.94
CA LEU A 520 12.41 -24.83 -10.22
C LEU A 520 11.85 -24.31 -11.55
N ILE A 521 11.62 -25.22 -12.49
CA ILE A 521 11.00 -24.90 -13.78
C ILE A 521 9.55 -25.41 -13.74
N LEU A 522 8.61 -24.51 -13.96
CA LEU A 522 7.18 -24.82 -14.05
C LEU A 522 6.63 -24.29 -15.36
N LYS A 523 5.61 -24.94 -15.90
CA LYS A 523 4.77 -24.30 -16.92
C LYS A 523 3.67 -23.49 -16.25
N GLY A 524 3.05 -22.63 -17.04
CA GLY A 524 1.94 -21.83 -16.60
C GLY A 524 1.35 -21.03 -17.75
N LYS A 525 0.56 -20.05 -17.40
CA LYS A 525 -0.03 -19.13 -18.36
C LYS A 525 -0.17 -17.73 -17.82
N ILE A 526 -0.17 -16.76 -18.74
CA ILE A 526 -0.51 -15.38 -18.48
C ILE A 526 -1.83 -15.08 -19.16
N LEU A 527 -2.83 -14.69 -18.36
CA LEU A 527 -4.08 -14.13 -18.83
C LEU A 527 -3.94 -12.61 -18.81
N SER A 528 -3.79 -11.99 -19.98
CA SER A 528 -3.56 -10.56 -20.08
C SER A 528 -4.76 -9.82 -20.67
N ASN A 529 -5.18 -8.75 -19.99
CA ASN A 529 -6.06 -7.72 -20.57
C ASN A 529 -5.28 -6.43 -20.91
N ALA A 530 -3.96 -6.54 -21.09
CA ALA A 530 -2.95 -5.50 -21.24
C ALA A 530 -2.51 -4.81 -19.95
N GLU A 531 -3.44 -4.33 -19.13
CA GLU A 531 -3.13 -3.49 -17.96
C GLU A 531 -3.07 -4.29 -16.66
N ASN A 532 -3.98 -5.26 -16.51
CA ASN A 532 -4.02 -6.23 -15.42
C ASN A 532 -3.90 -7.63 -16.00
N SER A 533 -2.79 -8.28 -15.69
CA SER A 533 -2.54 -9.64 -16.13
C SER A 533 -2.46 -10.56 -14.92
N GLN A 534 -2.92 -11.79 -15.07
CA GLN A 534 -2.76 -12.84 -14.06
C GLN A 534 -1.77 -13.86 -14.56
N LEU A 535 -0.78 -14.17 -13.74
CA LEU A 535 0.15 -15.28 -13.97
C LEU A 535 -0.28 -16.46 -13.12
N ILE A 536 -0.51 -17.60 -13.76
CA ILE A 536 -1.00 -18.83 -13.12
C ILE A 536 -0.01 -19.95 -13.42
N LEU A 537 0.57 -20.56 -12.39
CA LEU A 537 1.49 -21.69 -12.50
C LEU A 537 0.77 -23.02 -12.34
N GLU A 538 1.34 -24.10 -12.89
CA GLU A 538 0.81 -25.46 -12.77
C GLU A 538 0.74 -25.98 -11.32
N ASP A 539 1.54 -25.43 -10.41
CA ASP A 539 1.47 -25.72 -8.97
C ASP A 539 0.29 -25.03 -8.27
N GLY A 540 -0.53 -24.28 -9.01
CA GLY A 540 -1.70 -23.56 -8.54
C GLY A 540 -1.42 -22.15 -8.02
N LYS A 541 -0.16 -21.70 -7.97
CA LYS A 541 0.16 -20.34 -7.52
C LYS A 541 -0.28 -19.29 -8.53
N GLN A 542 -0.85 -18.20 -8.02
CA GLN A 542 -1.38 -17.11 -8.83
C GLN A 542 -0.84 -15.74 -8.41
N TYR A 543 -0.34 -14.99 -9.38
CA TYR A 543 0.24 -13.67 -9.18
C TYR A 543 -0.46 -12.64 -10.06
N SER A 544 -0.50 -11.40 -9.58
CA SER A 544 -1.10 -10.30 -10.33
C SER A 544 0.01 -9.41 -10.86
N ILE A 545 -0.11 -9.06 -12.14
CA ILE A 545 0.84 -8.25 -12.90
C ILE A 545 0.10 -6.99 -13.32
N ILE A 546 0.49 -5.85 -12.78
CA ILE A 546 -0.13 -4.56 -13.09
C ILE A 546 0.87 -3.70 -13.85
N HIS A 547 0.48 -3.17 -15.01
CA HIS A 547 1.35 -2.31 -15.80
C HIS A 547 1.57 -0.94 -15.13
N LEU A 548 2.82 -0.47 -15.11
CA LEU A 548 3.18 0.82 -14.52
C LEU A 548 3.58 1.83 -15.59
N ASP A 549 4.64 1.51 -16.34
CA ASP A 549 5.14 2.32 -17.45
C ASP A 549 6.03 1.47 -18.36
N ASN A 550 6.11 1.79 -19.65
CA ASN A 550 7.00 1.14 -20.60
C ASN A 550 6.99 -0.41 -20.43
N ASN A 551 8.14 -0.96 -20.03
CA ASN A 551 8.40 -2.38 -19.81
C ASN A 551 8.34 -2.77 -18.31
N ASN A 552 7.76 -1.92 -17.47
CA ASN A 552 7.80 -2.01 -16.02
C ASN A 552 6.42 -2.29 -15.46
N TYR A 553 6.35 -3.32 -14.62
CA TYR A 553 5.13 -3.87 -14.07
C TYR A 553 5.30 -4.06 -12.56
N ALA A 554 4.20 -3.96 -11.82
CA ALA A 554 4.09 -4.40 -10.45
C ALA A 554 3.73 -5.88 -10.42
N PHE A 555 4.53 -6.68 -9.72
CA PHE A 555 4.29 -8.09 -9.50
C PHE A 555 3.88 -8.31 -8.04
N ILE A 556 2.62 -8.67 -7.85
CA ILE A 556 1.97 -8.67 -6.53
C ILE A 556 1.91 -10.10 -6.02
N THR A 557 2.46 -10.30 -4.81
CA THR A 557 2.53 -11.59 -4.11
C THR A 557 1.92 -11.47 -2.72
N THR A 558 1.96 -12.56 -1.94
CA THR A 558 1.57 -12.57 -0.52
C THR A 558 2.52 -11.75 0.37
N GLN A 559 3.74 -11.48 -0.10
CA GLN A 559 4.82 -10.83 0.66
C GLN A 559 5.06 -9.38 0.23
N GLY A 560 4.41 -8.90 -0.82
CA GLY A 560 4.51 -7.51 -1.22
C GLY A 560 4.37 -7.29 -2.72
N ILE A 561 4.78 -6.09 -3.13
CA ILE A 561 4.74 -5.66 -4.52
C ILE A 561 6.18 -5.48 -4.99
N TYR A 562 6.55 -6.25 -6.01
CA TYR A 562 7.89 -6.29 -6.56
C TYR A 562 7.92 -5.70 -7.96
N TYR A 563 9.12 -5.31 -8.39
CA TYR A 563 9.35 -4.86 -9.75
C TYR A 563 9.39 -6.06 -10.70
N LEU A 564 8.67 -5.97 -11.81
CA LEU A 564 8.71 -6.94 -12.90
C LEU A 564 9.03 -6.21 -14.20
N LYS A 565 10.17 -6.56 -14.79
CA LYS A 565 10.55 -6.05 -16.11
C LYS A 565 10.09 -7.04 -17.17
N ILE A 566 9.29 -6.60 -18.13
CA ILE A 566 8.84 -7.42 -19.26
C ILE A 566 9.43 -6.88 -20.57
N THR A 567 10.07 -7.76 -21.34
CA THR A 567 10.57 -7.46 -22.68
C THR A 567 9.67 -8.11 -23.72
N ILE A 568 9.13 -7.31 -24.63
CA ILE A 568 8.26 -7.78 -25.72
C ILE A 568 9.09 -7.80 -27.02
N LYS A 569 9.05 -8.93 -27.74
CA LYS A 569 9.64 -9.13 -29.07
C LYS A 569 8.63 -9.85 -29.97
N ASP A 570 8.00 -9.10 -30.88
CA ASP A 570 6.92 -9.57 -31.75
C ASP A 570 5.74 -10.18 -30.96
N LYS A 571 5.48 -11.48 -31.10
CA LYS A 571 4.43 -12.21 -30.37
C LYS A 571 4.92 -12.84 -29.06
N PHE A 572 6.21 -12.78 -28.80
CA PHE A 572 6.83 -13.39 -27.63
C PHE A 572 7.19 -12.32 -26.61
N PHE A 573 7.13 -12.68 -25.33
CA PHE A 573 7.62 -11.82 -24.27
C PHE A 573 8.20 -12.63 -23.13
N SER A 574 9.16 -12.01 -22.44
CA SER A 574 9.79 -12.58 -21.26
C SER A 574 9.78 -11.58 -20.12
N GLY A 575 9.62 -12.07 -18.90
CA GLY A 575 9.61 -11.25 -17.70
C GLY A 575 10.65 -11.68 -16.69
N GLU A 576 11.18 -10.72 -15.94
CA GLU A 576 12.08 -10.94 -14.82
C GLU A 576 11.57 -10.15 -13.60
N ALA A 577 11.12 -10.87 -12.58
CA ALA A 577 10.79 -10.30 -11.28
C ALA A 577 12.09 -10.03 -10.52
N ILE A 578 12.29 -8.80 -10.09
CA ILE A 578 13.53 -8.33 -9.48
C ILE A 578 13.26 -8.02 -8.01
N MET A 579 13.94 -8.76 -7.15
CA MET A 579 14.14 -8.39 -5.77
C MET A 579 15.45 -7.61 -5.68
N TYR A 580 15.40 -6.37 -5.20
CA TYR A 580 16.59 -5.61 -4.88
C TYR A 580 16.56 -5.38 -3.39
N GLY A 581 17.56 -5.92 -2.69
CA GLY A 581 17.59 -5.85 -1.25
C GLY A 581 17.75 -4.40 -0.80
N THR A 582 16.76 -3.90 -0.06
CA THR A 582 17.07 -2.89 0.96
C THR A 582 18.06 -3.54 1.94
N ARG A 583 19.28 -3.00 2.02
CA ARG A 583 20.31 -3.57 2.91
C ARG A 583 19.78 -3.46 4.33
N LEU A 584 19.66 -4.60 5.02
CA LEU A 584 19.22 -4.79 6.43
C LEU A 584 17.74 -5.12 6.64
N SER A 585 17.19 -6.06 5.86
CA SER A 585 16.05 -6.85 6.33
C SER A 585 16.49 -7.66 7.57
N GLU A 586 15.82 -7.48 8.71
CA GLU A 586 16.08 -8.24 9.94
C GLU A 586 15.80 -9.74 9.80
N SER A 587 15.31 -10.19 8.65
CA SER A 587 15.25 -11.58 8.23
C SER A 587 15.04 -11.60 6.71
N PRO A 588 15.72 -12.46 5.95
CA PRO A 588 15.42 -12.59 4.52
C PRO A 588 13.96 -13.00 4.36
N ILE A 589 13.16 -12.12 3.76
CA ILE A 589 11.81 -12.44 3.26
C ILE A 589 12.04 -13.49 2.19
N ASN A 590 11.85 -14.76 2.54
CA ASN A 590 12.10 -15.86 1.66
C ASN A 590 10.87 -16.75 1.59
N GLU A 591 9.97 -16.48 0.64
CA GLU A 591 9.09 -17.55 0.14
C GLU A 591 9.11 -17.72 -1.39
N SER A 592 10.06 -17.05 -2.09
CA SER A 592 10.28 -17.01 -3.56
C SER A 592 9.04 -16.60 -4.38
N PRO A 593 9.15 -15.55 -5.22
CA PRO A 593 9.80 -15.79 -6.52
C PRO A 593 10.87 -14.75 -6.89
N PHE A 594 12.06 -15.25 -7.16
CA PHE A 594 13.10 -14.63 -7.99
C PHE A 594 12.98 -15.31 -9.35
N PHE A 595 11.98 -14.85 -10.09
CA PHE A 595 11.27 -15.60 -11.12
C PHE A 595 11.48 -14.97 -12.49
N LYS A 596 11.77 -15.81 -13.46
CA LYS A 596 11.79 -15.48 -14.88
C LYS A 596 10.68 -16.23 -15.58
N PHE A 597 10.12 -15.65 -16.63
CA PHE A 597 9.27 -16.41 -17.52
C PHE A 597 9.51 -16.03 -18.97
N GLU A 598 9.17 -16.94 -19.87
CA GLU A 598 9.16 -16.74 -21.31
C GLU A 598 7.91 -17.38 -21.90
N THR A 599 7.28 -16.71 -22.86
CA THR A 599 6.18 -17.29 -23.65
C THR A 599 6.68 -18.44 -24.50
N GLU A 600 5.94 -19.55 -24.53
CA GLU A 600 6.22 -20.72 -25.38
C GLU A 600 5.87 -20.49 -26.86
#